data_AF-A0A7C7E4N1-F1
#
_entry.id   AF-A0A7C7E4N1-F1
#
_cell.length_a   1.000
_cell.length_b   1.000
_cell.length_c   1.000
_cell.angle_alpha   90.00
_cell.angle_beta   90.00
_cell.angle_gamma   90.00
#
_symmetry.space_group_name_H-M   'P 1'
#
loop_
_entity.id
_entity.type
_entity.pdbx_description
1 polymer ?
#
loop_
_entity_poly.entity_id
_entity_poly.type
_entity_poly.pdbx_seq_one_letter_code
_entity_poly.pdbx_strand_id
1 'polypeptide(L)'
;EALSRKVWLKSGGYLVFDYTEALTVIDVNSGKYTGKKDFEETAFSINMEAAEAIARQVRLRNLSGIIIIDFIDMKHKEHREQVVRALKNHVKPDRIKTVVLGMTQLGLVEMTRKKVKNPLHMTVKDSLASWISF
;
A
#
# COMPACT_ATOMS: atom_id res chain seq x y z
N GLU A 1 13.38 -4.82 4.20
CA GLU A 1 11.99 -4.67 3.72
C GLU A 1 11.52 -3.21 3.61
N ALA A 2 11.56 -2.40 4.67
CA ALA A 2 10.89 -1.08 4.68
C ALA A 2 11.48 -0.03 3.71
N LEU A 3 12.78 -0.09 3.39
CA LEU A 3 13.41 0.81 2.42
C LEU A 3 13.34 0.31 0.97
N SER A 4 12.98 -0.97 0.77
CA SER A 4 12.87 -1.52 -0.57
C SER A 4 11.68 -0.90 -1.30
N ARG A 5 11.86 -0.52 -2.56
CA ARG A 5 10.75 -0.10 -3.44
C ARG A 5 9.70 -1.21 -3.59
N LYS A 6 10.14 -2.48 -3.57
CA LYS A 6 9.30 -3.67 -3.76
C LYS A 6 9.17 -4.51 -2.48
N VAL A 7 7.95 -4.98 -2.18
CA VAL A 7 7.66 -5.89 -1.05
C VAL A 7 6.91 -7.11 -1.57
N TRP A 8 7.45 -8.31 -1.37
CA TRP A 8 6.80 -9.55 -1.80
C TRP A 8 5.66 -9.94 -0.86
N LEU A 9 4.61 -10.49 -1.45
CA LEU A 9 3.51 -11.17 -0.77
C LEU A 9 3.82 -12.67 -0.71
N LYS A 10 3.27 -13.38 0.28
CA LYS A 10 3.44 -14.83 0.48
C LYS A 10 2.91 -15.63 -0.71
N SER A 11 1.85 -15.14 -1.37
CA SER A 11 1.30 -15.72 -2.59
C SER A 11 2.21 -15.58 -3.82
N GLY A 12 3.27 -14.77 -3.77
CA GLY A 12 4.15 -14.51 -4.91
C GLY A 12 3.77 -13.29 -5.74
N GLY A 13 2.67 -12.60 -5.38
CA GLY A 13 2.44 -11.21 -5.76
C GLY A 13 3.42 -10.26 -5.07
N TYR A 14 3.35 -8.97 -5.38
CA TYR A 14 4.19 -7.96 -4.74
C TYR A 14 3.59 -6.56 -4.79
N LEU A 15 3.99 -5.73 -3.83
CA LEU A 15 3.68 -4.31 -3.76
C LEU A 15 4.86 -3.49 -4.29
N VAL A 16 4.58 -2.40 -4.99
CA VAL A 16 5.55 -1.36 -5.38
C VAL A 16 5.16 -0.06 -4.68
N PHE A 17 6.14 0.64 -4.11
CA PHE A 17 5.93 1.90 -3.39
C PHE A 17 6.67 3.03 -4.13
N ASP A 18 5.92 3.99 -4.66
CA ASP A 18 6.46 5.16 -5.34
C ASP A 18 6.12 6.44 -4.58
N TYR A 19 7.16 7.23 -4.31
CA TYR A 19 7.06 8.46 -3.52
C TYR A 19 7.16 9.66 -4.45
N THR A 20 6.14 10.51 -4.44
CA THR A 20 6.15 11.80 -5.14
C THR A 20 6.18 12.95 -4.12
N GLU A 21 6.22 14.19 -4.61
CA GLU A 21 6.15 15.38 -3.76
C GLU A 21 4.83 15.46 -2.98
N ALA A 22 3.71 15.20 -3.64
CA ALA A 22 2.38 15.41 -3.08
C ALA A 22 1.80 14.16 -2.41
N LEU A 23 2.12 12.97 -2.93
CA LEU A 23 1.48 11.71 -2.52
C LEU A 23 2.40 10.49 -2.65
N THR A 24 2.00 9.39 -2.00
CA THR A 24 2.59 8.07 -2.21
C THR A 24 1.65 7.20 -3.02
N VAL A 25 2.15 6.52 -4.04
CA VAL A 25 1.42 5.51 -4.82
C VAL A 25 1.88 4.12 -4.39
N ILE A 26 0.94 3.19 -4.25
CA ILE A 26 1.20 1.80 -3.93
C ILE A 26 0.50 0.90 -4.95
N ASP A 27 1.26 0.19 -5.77
CA ASP A 27 0.73 -0.70 -6.81
C ASP A 27 0.76 -2.16 -6.36
N VAL A 28 -0.34 -2.89 -6.60
CA VAL A 28 -0.45 -4.32 -6.31
C VAL A 28 -0.27 -5.12 -7.59
N ASN A 29 0.68 -6.05 -7.60
CA ASN A 29 1.01 -6.87 -8.75
C ASN A 29 0.86 -8.36 -8.43
N SER A 30 0.29 -9.14 -9.36
CA SER A 30 0.09 -10.59 -9.18
C SER A 30 1.38 -11.41 -9.28
N GLY A 31 2.43 -10.86 -9.89
CA GLY A 31 3.72 -11.53 -10.02
C GLY A 31 3.62 -12.85 -10.78
N LYS A 32 4.28 -13.90 -10.26
CA LYS A 32 4.28 -15.24 -10.88
C LYS A 32 3.07 -16.10 -10.47
N TYR A 33 2.15 -15.55 -9.67
CA TYR A 33 1.00 -16.32 -9.20
C TYR A 33 -0.06 -16.41 -10.30
N THR A 34 -0.11 -17.57 -10.96
CA THR A 34 -1.11 -17.93 -11.96
C THR A 34 -2.03 -19.03 -11.43
N GLY A 35 -2.76 -18.74 -10.34
CA GLY A 35 -3.75 -19.65 -9.77
C GLY A 35 -4.70 -20.21 -10.84
N LYS A 36 -5.05 -21.50 -10.71
CA LYS A 36 -5.78 -22.27 -11.72
C LYS A 36 -7.15 -21.66 -12.04
N LYS A 37 -7.44 -21.55 -13.35
CA LYS A 37 -8.74 -21.33 -14.03
C LYS A 37 -9.56 -20.06 -13.72
N ASP A 38 -9.38 -19.35 -12.61
CA ASP A 38 -10.12 -18.10 -12.34
C ASP A 38 -9.20 -16.93 -11.94
N PHE A 39 -9.07 -15.98 -12.87
CA PHE A 39 -8.30 -14.75 -12.68
C PHE A 39 -8.94 -13.82 -11.64
N GLU A 40 -10.27 -13.83 -11.54
CA GLU A 40 -11.01 -12.93 -10.65
C GLU A 40 -10.79 -13.31 -9.17
N GLU A 41 -10.92 -14.59 -8.85
CA GLU A 41 -10.63 -15.13 -7.51
C GLU A 41 -9.16 -14.94 -7.13
N THR A 42 -8.26 -15.10 -8.11
CA THR A 42 -6.84 -14.85 -7.92
C THR A 42 -6.57 -13.37 -7.58
N ALA A 43 -7.12 -12.44 -8.36
CA ALA A 43 -6.97 -11.01 -8.11
C ALA A 43 -7.53 -10.61 -6.74
N PHE A 44 -8.72 -11.12 -6.40
CA PHE A 44 -9.35 -10.87 -5.10
C PHE A 44 -8.48 -11.37 -3.93
N SER A 45 -7.99 -12.61 -4.00
CA SER A 45 -7.11 -13.18 -2.97
C SER A 45 -5.82 -12.39 -2.78
N ILE A 46 -5.17 -11.99 -3.88
CA ILE A 46 -3.95 -11.17 -3.84
C ILE A 46 -4.24 -9.78 -3.25
N ASN A 47 -5.34 -9.14 -3.65
CA ASN A 47 -5.72 -7.83 -3.12
C ASN A 47 -6.06 -7.87 -1.62
N MET A 48 -6.64 -8.96 -1.13
CA MET A 48 -6.89 -9.17 0.30
C MET A 48 -5.59 -9.28 1.10
N GLU A 49 -4.61 -10.06 0.59
CA GLU A 49 -3.28 -10.14 1.19
C GLU A 49 -2.55 -8.77 1.12
N ALA A 50 -2.67 -8.08 -0.01
CA ALA A 50 -2.11 -6.75 -0.21
C ALA A 50 -2.67 -5.74 0.80
N ALA A 51 -3.98 -5.76 1.08
CA ALA A 51 -4.60 -4.84 2.03
C ALA A 51 -3.97 -4.94 3.45
N GLU A 52 -3.71 -6.16 3.93
CA GLU A 52 -3.01 -6.39 5.19
C GLU A 52 -1.57 -5.88 5.13
N ALA A 53 -0.83 -6.26 4.07
CA ALA A 53 0.57 -5.90 3.89
C ALA A 53 0.77 -4.38 3.77
N ILE A 54 -0.10 -3.69 3.04
CA ILE A 54 -0.09 -2.22 2.88
C ILE A 54 -0.27 -1.55 4.24
N ALA A 55 -1.28 -1.95 5.02
CA ALA A 55 -1.50 -1.36 6.35
C ALA A 55 -0.28 -1.54 7.26
N ARG A 56 0.38 -2.70 7.21
CA ARG A 56 1.65 -2.94 7.93
C ARG A 56 2.77 -2.02 7.41
N GLN A 57 2.97 -1.93 6.10
CA GLN A 57 4.06 -1.16 5.49
C GLN A 57 3.89 0.35 5.68
N VAL A 58 2.67 0.88 5.63
CA VAL A 58 2.37 2.29 5.93
C VAL A 58 2.89 2.66 7.32
N ARG A 59 2.66 1.79 8.32
CA ARG A 59 3.19 1.99 9.68
C ARG A 59 4.70 1.84 9.74
N LEU A 60 5.25 0.76 9.20
CA LEU A 60 6.70 0.48 9.25
C LEU A 60 7.54 1.53 8.54
N ARG A 61 7.07 2.08 7.42
CA ARG A 61 7.74 3.12 6.65
C ARG A 61 7.42 4.53 7.14
N ASN A 62 6.52 4.65 8.11
CA ASN A 62 5.97 5.91 8.60
C ASN A 62 5.44 6.80 7.46
N LEU A 63 4.70 6.22 6.51
CA LEU A 63 4.08 6.99 5.42
C LEU A 63 3.03 7.94 5.99
N SER A 64 2.86 9.10 5.37
CA SER A 64 1.98 10.17 5.82
C SER A 64 1.49 10.98 4.62
N GLY A 65 0.45 11.78 4.81
CA GLY A 65 -0.17 12.56 3.74
C GLY A 65 -1.16 11.72 2.94
N ILE A 66 -1.26 12.03 1.64
CA ILE A 66 -2.13 11.33 0.69
C ILE A 66 -1.42 10.06 0.23
N ILE A 67 -2.13 8.93 0.28
CA ILE A 67 -1.67 7.66 -0.22
C ILE A 67 -2.74 7.10 -1.15
N ILE A 68 -2.33 6.75 -2.37
CA ILE A 68 -3.17 6.15 -3.40
C ILE A 68 -2.74 4.70 -3.56
N ILE A 69 -3.71 3.79 -3.61
CA ILE A 69 -3.46 2.36 -3.77
C ILE A 69 -4.14 1.90 -5.06
N ASP A 70 -3.35 1.33 -5.96
CA ASP A 70 -3.81 0.69 -7.19
C ASP A 70 -3.89 -0.83 -6.95
N PHE A 71 -5.08 -1.30 -6.64
CA PHE A 71 -5.35 -2.73 -6.49
C PHE A 71 -5.52 -3.37 -7.88
N ILE A 72 -5.29 -4.68 -7.98
CA ILE A 72 -5.54 -5.42 -9.23
C ILE A 72 -7.03 -5.30 -9.57
N ASP A 73 -7.34 -5.07 -10.86
CA ASP A 73 -8.71 -4.99 -11.35
C ASP A 73 -9.54 -6.21 -10.93
N MET A 74 -10.71 -5.92 -10.38
CA MET A 74 -11.74 -6.91 -10.01
C MET A 74 -13.03 -6.54 -10.72
N LYS A 75 -13.74 -7.51 -11.28
CA LYS A 75 -15.03 -7.32 -11.96
C LYS A 75 -16.17 -7.14 -10.96
N HIS A 76 -16.17 -7.91 -9.87
CA HIS A 76 -17.25 -7.89 -8.89
C HIS A 76 -17.15 -6.70 -7.95
N LYS A 77 -18.26 -5.98 -7.78
CA LYS A 77 -18.34 -4.83 -6.86
C LYS A 77 -18.13 -5.27 -5.42
N GLU A 78 -18.64 -6.44 -5.09
CA GLU A 78 -18.57 -7.08 -3.79
C GLU A 78 -17.11 -7.33 -3.39
N HIS A 79 -16.26 -7.77 -4.33
CA HIS A 79 -14.83 -7.95 -4.12
C HIS A 79 -14.12 -6.62 -3.83
N ARG A 80 -14.40 -5.58 -4.62
CA ARG A 80 -13.87 -4.22 -4.38
C ARG A 80 -14.26 -3.70 -2.99
N GLU A 81 -15.52 -3.85 -2.60
CA GLU A 81 -16.01 -3.44 -1.29
C GLU A 81 -15.36 -4.22 -0.13
N GLN A 82 -15.15 -5.52 -0.32
CA GLN A 82 -14.48 -6.38 0.68
C GLN A 82 -13.01 -5.99 0.87
N VAL A 83 -12.26 -5.73 -0.21
CA VAL A 83 -10.87 -5.27 -0.14
C VAL A 83 -10.77 -3.92 0.58
N VAL A 84 -11.63 -2.95 0.25
CA VAL A 84 -11.66 -1.64 0.95
C VAL A 84 -12.01 -1.82 2.43
N ARG A 85 -12.95 -2.71 2.76
CA ARG A 85 -13.33 -3.01 4.15
C ARG A 85 -12.19 -3.69 4.91
N ALA A 86 -11.48 -4.61 4.28
CA ALA A 86 -10.29 -5.25 4.84
C ALA A 86 -9.22 -4.22 5.15
N LEU A 87 -8.88 -3.35 4.18
CA LEU A 87 -7.93 -2.26 4.40
C LEU A 87 -8.35 -1.35 5.56
N LYS A 88 -9.62 -0.92 5.60
CA LYS A 88 -10.21 -0.16 6.72
C LYS A 88 -10.00 -0.86 8.06
N ASN A 89 -10.17 -2.17 8.13
CA ASN A 89 -9.95 -2.93 9.34
C ASN A 89 -8.47 -3.03 9.73
N HIS A 90 -7.58 -3.27 8.77
CA HIS A 90 -6.15 -3.43 9.04
C HIS A 90 -5.43 -2.12 9.40
N VAL A 91 -6.01 -0.96 9.08
CA VAL A 91 -5.48 0.34 9.53
C VAL A 91 -5.98 0.75 10.93
N LYS A 92 -7.06 0.16 11.46
CA LYS A 92 -7.59 0.51 12.80
C LYS A 92 -6.56 0.44 13.94
N PRO A 93 -5.63 -0.54 13.98
CA PRO A 93 -4.62 -0.61 15.04
C PRO A 93 -3.52 0.46 14.94
N ASP A 94 -3.51 1.29 13.88
CA ASP A 94 -2.54 2.38 13.74
C ASP A 94 -2.81 3.46 14.79
N ARG A 95 -1.76 3.80 15.56
CA ARG A 95 -1.84 4.85 16.58
C ARG A 95 -1.95 6.24 15.98
N ILE A 96 -1.56 6.40 14.71
CA ILE A 96 -1.71 7.64 13.96
C ILE A 96 -3.04 7.61 13.23
N LYS A 97 -3.76 8.75 13.25
CA LYS A 97 -5.04 8.89 12.56
C LYS A 97 -4.87 8.58 11.06
N THR A 98 -5.48 7.48 10.65
CA THR A 98 -5.49 6.97 9.28
C THR A 98 -6.93 6.81 8.82
N VAL A 99 -7.26 7.38 7.66
CA VAL A 99 -8.62 7.37 7.10
C VAL A 99 -8.55 6.80 5.70
N VAL A 100 -9.28 5.71 5.44
CA VAL A 100 -9.51 5.18 4.09
C VAL A 100 -10.84 5.76 3.61
N LEU A 101 -10.79 6.60 2.58
CA LEU A 101 -11.96 7.32 2.06
C LEU A 101 -12.85 6.37 1.25
N GLY A 102 -12.24 5.50 0.44
CA GLY A 102 -12.94 4.55 -0.40
C GLY A 102 -12.23 4.36 -1.72
N MET A 103 -12.96 3.87 -2.72
CA MET A 103 -12.48 3.73 -4.08
C MET A 103 -13.03 4.89 -4.93
N THR A 104 -12.16 5.47 -5.76
CA THR A 104 -12.48 6.52 -6.73
C THR A 104 -13.24 5.95 -7.93
N GLN A 105 -13.74 6.84 -8.79
CA GLN A 105 -14.31 6.45 -10.08
C GLN A 105 -13.29 5.79 -11.02
N LEU A 106 -11.99 6.03 -10.80
CA LEU A 106 -10.90 5.43 -11.56
C LEU A 106 -10.47 4.05 -11.02
N GLY A 107 -11.10 3.54 -9.97
CA GLY A 107 -10.74 2.23 -9.38
C GLY A 107 -9.63 2.29 -8.32
N LEU A 108 -9.01 3.46 -8.10
CA LEU A 108 -7.97 3.64 -7.09
C LEU A 108 -8.57 3.80 -5.69
N VAL A 109 -7.89 3.28 -4.66
CA VAL A 109 -8.27 3.50 -3.26
C VAL A 109 -7.52 4.69 -2.68
N GLU A 110 -8.26 5.62 -2.07
CA GLU A 110 -7.72 6.81 -1.43
C GLU A 110 -7.64 6.62 0.09
N MET A 111 -6.47 6.93 0.65
CA MET A 111 -6.31 7.03 2.09
C MET A 111 -5.48 8.25 2.49
N THR A 112 -5.69 8.74 3.70
CA THR A 112 -4.85 9.75 4.33
C THR A 112 -4.32 9.24 5.65
N ARG A 113 -3.09 9.64 5.99
CA ARG A 113 -2.50 9.38 7.31
C ARG A 113 -1.86 10.66 7.84
N LYS A 114 -2.22 11.07 9.06
CA LYS A 114 -1.73 12.32 9.66
C LYS A 114 -0.20 12.33 9.72
N LYS A 115 0.45 13.41 9.26
CA LYS A 115 1.91 13.58 9.37
C LYS A 115 2.28 13.86 10.83
N VAL A 116 3.20 13.06 11.36
CA VAL A 116 3.73 13.22 12.73
C VAL A 116 5.26 13.26 12.74
N LYS A 117 5.91 12.53 11.84
CA LYS A 117 7.37 12.52 11.63
C LYS A 117 7.67 12.33 10.14
N ASN A 118 8.91 12.58 9.73
CA ASN A 118 9.34 12.29 8.36
C ASN A 118 9.24 10.79 8.05
N PRO A 119 8.90 10.41 6.81
CA PRO A 119 8.90 9.02 6.39
C PRO A 119 10.32 8.47 6.38
N LEU A 120 10.43 7.15 6.56
CA LEU A 120 11.70 6.47 6.82
C LEU A 120 12.72 6.67 5.68
N HIS A 121 12.25 6.79 4.43
CA HIS A 121 13.11 7.04 3.27
C HIS A 121 13.72 8.45 3.25
N MET A 122 13.05 9.46 3.82
CA MET A 122 13.59 10.83 3.94
C MET A 122 14.62 10.89 5.06
N THR A 123 14.32 10.31 6.23
CA THR A 123 15.26 10.30 7.36
C THR A 123 16.61 9.67 7.02
N VAL A 124 16.62 8.61 6.22
CA VAL A 124 17.85 7.97 5.76
C VAL A 124 18.61 8.85 4.75
N LYS A 125 17.91 9.52 3.82
CA LYS A 125 18.53 10.45 2.86
C LYS A 125 19.17 11.65 3.56
N ASP A 126 18.46 12.26 4.51
CA ASP A 126 18.96 13.41 5.29
C ASP A 126 20.21 13.03 6.08
N SER A 127 20.22 11.83 6.66
CA SER A 127 21.38 11.30 7.36
C SER A 127 22.58 11.17 6.41
N LEU A 128 22.41 10.50 5.26
CA LEU A 128 23.50 10.32 4.29
C LEU A 128 24.03 11.64 3.71
N ALA A 129 23.16 12.61 3.44
CA ALA A 129 23.56 13.93 2.97
C ALA A 129 24.42 14.68 4.00
N SER A 130 24.13 14.50 5.30
CA SER A 130 24.93 15.10 6.37
C SER A 130 26.34 14.51 6.48
N TRP A 131 26.53 13.21 6.20
CA TRP A 131 27.86 12.56 6.25
C TRP A 131 28.80 12.93 5.10
N ILE A 132 28.26 13.30 3.94
CA ILE A 132 29.06 13.68 2.75
C ILE A 132 29.45 15.18 2.81
N SER A 133 28.77 15.96 3.66
CA SER A 133 29.02 17.40 3.82
C SER A 133 30.09 17.74 4.87
N PHE A 134 30.80 16.73 5.41
CA PHE A 134 31.96 16.84 6.29
C PHE A 134 33.13 16.05 5.69
#